data_AF-A0A2N0KSW2-F1
#
_entry.id   AF-A0A2N0KSW2-F1
#
_cell.length_a   1.000
_cell.length_b   1.000
_cell.length_c   1.000
_cell.angle_alpha   90.00
_cell.angle_beta   90.00
_cell.angle_gamma   90.00
#
_symmetry.space_group_name_H-M   'P 1'
#
loop_
_entity.id
_entity.type
_entity.pdbx_description
1 polymer ?
#
loop_
_entity_poly.entity_id
_entity_poly.type
_entity_poly.pdbx_seq_one_letter_code
_entity_poly.pdbx_strand_id
1 'polypeptide(L)'
;MLRAWATSLALLFVFVATGCETATLTGNALLPAGMNEAEVPQVESRGYLYFNTGSPVIVSGGLFNVGLPVSEIPESISLDKATLILGSNTENVGASLQFSSENDSQAAWDIVSATLASENIWGQRQDNQLFLATGDQSWRDAVTGAYVSRELESVKTASPSTWNLLSNLPKSPPAKPVMAGVLH
;
A
#
# COMPACT_ATOMS: atom_id res chain seq x y z
N MET A 1 -1.32 14.80 11.63
CA MET A 1 -0.54 13.70 12.26
C MET A 1 -0.70 12.51 11.33
N LEU A 2 0.38 11.92 10.77
CA LEU A 2 0.21 10.67 10.01
C LEU A 2 -0.38 9.61 10.95
N ARG A 3 -1.40 8.91 10.48
CA ARG A 3 -2.06 7.86 11.26
C ARG A 3 -1.10 6.70 11.47
N ALA A 4 -1.17 6.09 12.65
CA ALA A 4 -0.22 5.07 13.07
C ALA A 4 -0.17 3.88 12.10
N TRP A 5 -1.30 3.46 11.51
CA TRP A 5 -1.31 2.36 10.52
C TRP A 5 -0.63 2.75 9.19
N ALA A 6 -0.86 3.96 8.68
CA ALA A 6 -0.24 4.43 7.44
C ALA A 6 1.26 4.65 7.62
N THR A 7 1.67 5.12 8.80
CA THR A 7 3.09 5.24 9.19
C THR A 7 3.73 3.86 9.36
N SER A 8 3.04 2.91 10.00
CA SER A 8 3.53 1.54 10.22
C SER A 8 3.64 0.76 8.91
N LEU A 9 2.68 0.93 7.98
CA LEU A 9 2.81 0.44 6.63
C LEU A 9 3.99 1.13 5.95
N ALA A 10 4.10 2.46 5.96
CA ALA A 10 5.27 3.16 5.43
C ALA A 10 6.62 2.67 6.03
N LEU A 11 6.64 2.28 7.31
CA LEU A 11 7.82 1.72 7.99
C LEU A 11 8.18 0.30 7.55
N LEU A 12 7.20 -0.54 7.14
CA LEU A 12 7.50 -1.78 6.40
C LEU A 12 8.30 -1.49 5.12
N PHE A 13 8.11 -0.32 4.48
CA PHE A 13 8.87 0.09 3.29
C PHE A 13 10.30 0.57 3.58
N VAL A 14 10.64 0.91 4.83
CA VAL A 14 11.98 1.43 5.19
C VAL A 14 13.03 0.32 5.31
N PHE A 15 12.64 -0.94 5.48
CA PHE A 15 13.58 -2.05 5.72
C PHE A 15 14.31 -2.60 4.48
N VAL A 16 14.18 -1.99 3.29
CA VAL A 16 14.82 -2.51 2.05
C VAL A 16 15.65 -1.44 1.30
N ALA A 17 15.72 -0.20 1.79
CA ALA A 17 16.44 0.88 1.10
C ALA A 17 17.89 1.05 1.58
N THR A 18 18.74 0.03 1.41
CA THR A 18 20.21 0.23 1.42
C THR A 18 20.73 0.12 0.00
N GLY A 19 20.82 1.26 -0.68
CA GLY A 19 21.47 1.38 -1.99
C GLY A 19 21.96 2.82 -2.20
N CYS A 20 23.18 3.10 -1.75
CA CYS A 20 23.87 4.35 -1.99
C CYS A 20 24.39 4.44 -3.45
N GLU A 21 24.17 5.61 -4.03
CA GLU A 21 24.93 6.32 -5.06
C GLU A 21 25.01 5.89 -6.55
N THR A 22 24.72 6.92 -7.36
CA THR A 22 25.31 7.35 -8.63
C THR A 22 25.18 6.47 -9.87
N ALA A 23 24.16 6.78 -10.68
CA ALA A 23 24.25 7.17 -12.10
C ALA A 23 22.83 7.16 -12.66
N THR A 24 22.41 8.24 -13.33
CA THR A 24 21.14 8.31 -14.06
C THR A 24 21.24 7.43 -15.32
N LEU A 25 21.23 6.13 -15.11
CA LEU A 25 21.00 5.14 -16.15
C LEU A 25 19.49 5.08 -16.35
N THR A 26 19.00 5.60 -17.47
CA THR A 26 17.66 5.30 -17.96
C THR A 26 17.51 3.79 -18.07
N GLY A 27 16.86 3.20 -17.07
CA GLY A 27 16.63 1.77 -16.97
C GLY A 27 15.29 1.38 -17.56
N ASN A 28 15.20 0.16 -18.08
CA ASN A 28 13.98 -0.62 -18.01
C ASN A 28 14.10 -1.34 -16.67
N ALA A 29 13.74 -0.67 -15.58
CA ALA A 29 13.91 -1.20 -14.23
C ALA A 29 13.32 -2.62 -14.14
N LEU A 30 14.01 -3.50 -13.42
CA LEU A 30 13.34 -4.70 -12.94
C LEU A 30 12.35 -4.21 -11.86
N LEU A 31 11.05 -4.41 -12.08
CA LEU A 31 10.01 -4.06 -11.12
C LEU A 31 9.55 -5.32 -10.37
N PRO A 32 8.96 -5.17 -9.16
CA PRO A 32 8.33 -6.27 -8.47
C PRO A 32 7.30 -6.97 -9.35
N ALA A 33 7.17 -8.29 -9.17
CA ALA A 33 6.23 -9.10 -9.93
C ALA A 33 4.79 -8.59 -9.71
N GLY A 34 3.98 -8.56 -10.76
CA GLY A 34 2.58 -8.14 -10.67
C GLY A 34 2.35 -6.62 -10.62
N MET A 35 3.41 -5.81 -10.70
CA MET A 35 3.30 -4.36 -10.61
C MET A 35 2.70 -3.71 -11.86
N ASN A 36 2.93 -4.29 -13.05
CA ASN A 36 2.35 -3.79 -14.29
C ASN A 36 0.82 -3.92 -14.27
N GLU A 37 0.34 -4.96 -13.61
CA GLU A 37 -1.07 -5.33 -13.46
C GLU A 37 -1.66 -4.78 -12.15
N ALA A 38 -0.90 -4.04 -11.35
CA ALA A 38 -1.37 -3.48 -10.09
C ALA A 38 -2.39 -2.38 -10.36
N GLU A 39 -3.62 -2.63 -9.93
CA GLU A 39 -4.75 -1.74 -10.11
C GLU A 39 -4.83 -0.71 -8.99
N VAL A 40 -5.08 0.54 -9.37
CA VAL A 40 -5.18 1.70 -8.48
C VAL A 40 -6.40 2.56 -8.81
N PRO A 41 -7.01 3.21 -7.81
CA PRO A 41 -7.94 4.31 -8.02
C PRO A 41 -7.40 5.41 -8.94
N GLN A 42 -8.25 5.90 -9.84
CA GLN A 42 -7.96 7.07 -10.66
C GLN A 42 -8.15 8.38 -9.86
N VAL A 43 -7.21 8.66 -8.97
CA VAL A 43 -7.22 9.88 -8.14
C VAL A 43 -5.92 10.66 -8.29
N GLU A 44 -5.93 11.95 -7.93
CA GLU A 44 -4.68 12.71 -7.84
C GLU A 44 -3.78 12.09 -6.77
N SER A 45 -2.63 11.56 -7.21
CA SER A 45 -1.62 10.94 -6.35
C SER A 45 -0.28 11.66 -6.45
N ARG A 46 0.34 11.92 -5.29
CA ARG A 46 1.72 12.38 -5.13
C ARG A 46 2.67 11.27 -4.71
N GLY A 47 2.15 10.07 -4.48
CA GLY A 47 2.98 8.93 -4.20
C GLY A 47 2.29 7.63 -4.47
N TYR A 48 3.11 6.63 -4.78
CA TYR A 48 2.70 5.27 -5.02
C TYR A 48 3.73 4.34 -4.42
N LEU A 49 3.28 3.34 -3.68
CA LEU A 49 4.12 2.27 -3.16
C LEU A 49 3.47 0.93 -3.51
N TYR A 50 4.27 0.01 -4.03
CA TYR A 50 3.86 -1.37 -4.31
C TYR A 50 4.80 -2.34 -3.64
N PHE A 51 4.23 -3.40 -3.08
CA PHE A 51 4.93 -4.47 -2.42
C PHE A 51 4.38 -5.82 -2.87
N ASN A 52 5.27 -6.71 -3.30
CA ASN A 52 5.01 -8.11 -3.59
C ASN A 52 6.33 -8.90 -3.58
N THR A 53 6.52 -9.80 -2.62
CA THR A 53 7.73 -10.65 -2.59
C THR A 53 7.64 -11.88 -3.50
N GLY A 54 6.45 -12.19 -4.01
CA GLY A 54 6.15 -13.46 -4.70
C GLY A 54 5.86 -14.62 -3.76
N SER A 55 5.88 -14.38 -2.45
CA SER A 55 5.49 -15.33 -1.40
C SER A 55 4.81 -14.60 -0.23
N PRO A 56 3.95 -15.28 0.54
CA PRO A 56 3.45 -14.78 1.81
C PRO A 56 4.56 -14.22 2.72
N VAL A 57 4.39 -13.00 3.22
CA VAL A 57 5.25 -12.40 4.26
C VAL A 57 4.48 -12.29 5.56
N ILE A 58 5.06 -12.85 6.60
CA ILE A 58 4.52 -12.79 7.94
C ILE A 58 4.91 -11.44 8.55
N VAL A 59 3.92 -10.62 8.86
CA VAL A 59 4.08 -9.31 9.50
C VAL A 59 3.39 -9.33 10.87
N SER A 60 3.84 -8.47 11.81
CA SER A 60 3.15 -8.37 13.10
C SER A 60 1.75 -7.78 12.93
N GLY A 61 0.74 -8.36 13.58
CA GLY A 61 -0.60 -7.76 13.60
C GLY A 61 -0.63 -6.36 14.21
N GLY A 62 0.36 -6.05 15.07
CA GLY A 62 0.55 -4.72 15.66
C GLY A 62 0.76 -3.60 14.64
N LEU A 63 1.16 -3.93 13.40
CA LEU A 63 1.30 -2.94 12.31
C LEU A 63 -0.03 -2.31 11.91
N PHE A 64 -1.14 -3.02 12.11
CA PHE A 64 -2.49 -2.54 11.84
C PHE A 64 -3.15 -1.90 13.06
N ASN A 65 -2.52 -2.04 14.25
CA ASN A 65 -3.09 -1.57 15.48
C ASN A 65 -2.96 -0.05 15.63
N VAL A 66 -4.08 0.62 15.94
CA VAL A 66 -4.11 2.06 16.25
C VAL A 66 -4.79 2.36 17.59
N GLY A 67 -4.81 1.40 18.53
CA GLY A 67 -5.26 1.67 19.90
C GLY A 67 -5.84 0.48 20.68
N LEU A 68 -5.87 -0.71 20.10
CA LEU A 68 -6.34 -1.92 20.76
C LEU A 68 -5.34 -2.46 21.79
N PRO A 69 -5.83 -3.13 22.85
CA PRO A 69 -4.97 -3.84 23.80
C PRO A 69 -4.20 -4.95 23.09
N VAL A 70 -2.94 -5.16 23.50
CA VAL A 70 -2.05 -6.15 22.86
C VAL A 70 -2.62 -7.57 22.86
N SER A 71 -3.42 -7.93 23.87
CA SER A 71 -4.08 -9.24 23.98
C SER A 71 -5.13 -9.51 22.90
N GLU A 72 -5.61 -8.47 22.21
CA GLU A 72 -6.62 -8.56 21.16
C GLU A 72 -5.99 -8.51 19.75
N ILE A 73 -4.66 -8.38 19.68
CA ILE A 73 -3.94 -8.29 18.42
C ILE A 73 -3.35 -9.66 18.08
N PRO A 74 -3.64 -10.23 16.90
CA PRO A 74 -2.95 -11.43 16.43
C PRO A 74 -1.44 -11.17 16.37
N GLU A 75 -0.64 -12.15 16.83
CA GLU A 75 0.82 -12.02 16.83
C GLU A 75 1.36 -11.78 15.42
N SER A 76 0.77 -12.46 14.44
CA SER A 76 1.20 -12.44 13.05
C SER A 76 0.04 -12.47 12.07
N ILE A 77 0.22 -11.77 10.95
CA ILE A 77 -0.69 -11.74 9.81
C ILE A 77 0.13 -11.99 8.55
N SER A 78 -0.37 -12.85 7.66
CA SER A 78 0.32 -13.18 6.41
C SER A 78 -0.16 -12.31 5.24
N LEU A 79 0.76 -11.55 4.65
CA LEU A 79 0.50 -10.58 3.59
C LEU A 79 1.22 -10.99 2.30
N ASP A 80 0.49 -11.03 1.19
CA ASP A 80 1.05 -11.37 -0.13
C ASP A 80 1.45 -10.11 -0.91
N LYS A 81 0.57 -9.10 -0.91
CA LYS A 81 0.71 -7.89 -1.71
C LYS A 81 0.14 -6.70 -0.98
N ALA A 82 0.77 -5.54 -1.13
CA ALA A 82 0.22 -4.27 -0.68
C ALA A 82 0.44 -3.20 -1.73
N THR A 83 -0.53 -2.30 -1.83
CA THR A 83 -0.47 -1.13 -2.68
C THR A 83 -0.92 0.06 -1.86
N LEU A 84 -0.11 1.12 -1.83
CA LEU A 84 -0.46 2.39 -1.19
C LEU A 84 -0.42 3.50 -2.22
N ILE A 85 -1.38 4.41 -2.10
CA ILE A 85 -1.50 5.63 -2.89
C ILE A 85 -1.56 6.78 -1.91
N LEU A 86 -0.74 7.78 -2.18
CA LEU A 86 -0.60 8.96 -1.34
C LEU A 86 -1.12 10.16 -2.12
N GLY A 87 -2.05 10.90 -1.53
CA GLY A 87 -2.58 12.13 -2.09
C GLY A 87 -1.65 13.33 -1.90
N SER A 88 -2.21 14.52 -2.03
CA SER A 88 -1.49 15.80 -1.93
C SER A 88 -0.87 16.11 -0.56
N ASN A 89 -1.31 15.43 0.49
CA ASN A 89 -0.79 15.55 1.84
C ASN A 89 -0.63 14.16 2.47
N THR A 90 0.02 14.12 3.63
CA THR A 90 0.35 12.86 4.30
C THR A 90 -0.81 12.20 5.01
N GLU A 91 -1.97 12.87 5.09
CA GLU A 91 -3.20 12.32 5.67
C GLU A 91 -4.07 11.63 4.61
N ASN A 92 -3.89 11.99 3.34
CA ASN A 92 -4.53 11.39 2.17
C ASN A 92 -3.83 10.09 1.79
N VAL A 93 -4.35 8.96 2.31
CA VAL A 93 -3.74 7.64 2.12
C VAL A 93 -4.81 6.63 1.74
N GLY A 94 -4.52 5.86 0.68
CA GLY A 94 -5.37 4.81 0.16
C GLY A 94 -4.55 3.54 0.10
N ALA A 95 -5.12 2.42 0.53
CA ALA A 95 -4.43 1.15 0.54
C ALA A 95 -5.30 0.01 0.02
N SER A 96 -4.66 -0.90 -0.70
CA SER A 96 -5.17 -2.23 -1.02
C SER A 96 -4.19 -3.26 -0.49
N LEU A 97 -4.66 -4.13 0.40
CA LEU A 97 -3.87 -5.15 1.07
C LEU A 97 -4.44 -6.50 0.69
N GLN A 98 -3.61 -7.40 0.18
CA GLN A 98 -3.97 -8.77 -0.16
C GLN A 98 -3.24 -9.71 0.77
N PHE A 99 -4.01 -10.49 1.52
CA PHE A 99 -3.54 -11.44 2.50
C PHE A 99 -3.48 -12.84 1.93
N SER A 100 -2.67 -13.70 2.55
CA SER A 100 -2.50 -15.08 2.12
C SER A 100 -3.74 -15.94 2.34
N SER A 101 -4.63 -15.53 3.24
CA SER A 101 -5.89 -16.22 3.52
C SER A 101 -7.01 -15.25 3.92
N GLU A 102 -8.26 -15.72 3.84
CA GLU A 102 -9.41 -14.99 4.38
C GLU A 102 -9.30 -14.81 5.91
N ASN A 103 -8.75 -15.77 6.64
CA ASN A 103 -8.53 -15.67 8.08
C ASN A 103 -7.57 -14.53 8.43
N ASP A 104 -6.45 -14.40 7.69
CA ASP A 104 -5.49 -13.30 7.86
C ASP A 104 -6.15 -11.94 7.60
N SER A 105 -6.96 -11.85 6.53
CA SER A 105 -7.68 -10.63 6.20
C SER A 105 -8.76 -10.27 7.24
N GLN A 106 -9.44 -11.27 7.81
CA GLN A 106 -10.43 -11.08 8.86
C GLN A 106 -9.75 -10.60 10.14
N ALA A 107 -8.62 -11.19 10.51
CA ALA A 107 -7.85 -10.77 11.68
C ALA A 107 -7.36 -9.32 11.53
N ALA A 108 -6.87 -8.93 10.34
CA ALA A 108 -6.51 -7.55 10.06
C ALA A 108 -7.72 -6.60 10.12
N TRP A 109 -8.87 -7.04 9.58
CA TRP A 109 -10.11 -6.27 9.60
C TRP A 109 -10.66 -6.06 11.01
N ASP A 110 -10.60 -7.06 11.88
CA ASP A 110 -11.06 -6.94 13.28
C ASP A 110 -10.28 -5.84 14.02
N ILE A 111 -8.97 -5.72 13.75
CA ILE A 111 -8.14 -4.64 14.30
C ILE A 111 -8.55 -3.27 13.74
N VAL A 112 -8.66 -3.17 12.42
CA VAL A 112 -8.88 -1.88 11.74
C VAL A 112 -10.30 -1.37 11.98
N SER A 113 -11.31 -2.25 11.87
CA SER A 113 -12.73 -1.92 11.99
C SER A 113 -13.10 -1.31 13.34
N ALA A 114 -12.43 -1.73 14.41
CA ALA A 114 -12.58 -1.15 15.75
C ALA A 114 -12.23 0.34 15.82
N THR A 115 -11.49 0.85 14.84
CA THR A 115 -10.90 2.20 14.85
C THR A 115 -11.43 3.09 13.73
N LEU A 116 -12.15 2.53 12.73
CA LEU A 116 -12.64 3.27 11.56
C LEU A 116 -13.49 4.49 11.95
N ALA A 117 -14.43 4.31 12.89
CA ALA A 117 -15.40 5.33 13.27
C ALA A 117 -14.78 6.50 14.06
N SER A 118 -13.80 6.23 14.93
CA SER A 118 -13.11 7.26 15.71
C SER A 118 -12.15 8.10 14.86
N GLU A 119 -11.79 7.59 13.68
CA GLU A 119 -10.67 8.06 12.91
C GLU A 119 -11.10 8.57 11.51
N ASN A 120 -12.36 8.71 11.10
CA ASN A 120 -12.69 9.16 9.73
C ASN A 120 -11.98 8.33 8.62
N ILE A 121 -11.80 7.03 8.85
CA ILE A 121 -11.22 6.09 7.89
C ILE A 121 -12.38 5.33 7.27
N TRP A 122 -12.39 5.22 5.95
CA TRP A 122 -13.22 4.25 5.26
C TRP A 122 -12.43 2.94 5.09
N GLY A 123 -13.10 1.81 5.27
CA GLY A 123 -12.50 0.52 5.00
C GLY A 123 -13.52 -0.51 4.56
N GLN A 124 -13.06 -1.50 3.79
CA GLN A 124 -13.88 -2.63 3.35
C GLN A 124 -13.01 -3.87 3.22
N ARG A 125 -13.44 -4.98 3.84
CA ARG A 125 -12.91 -6.31 3.57
C ARG A 125 -13.70 -6.98 2.45
N GLN A 126 -13.01 -7.68 1.56
CA GLN A 126 -13.61 -8.58 0.58
C GLN A 126 -12.69 -9.77 0.38
N ASP A 127 -13.18 -10.98 0.67
CA ASP A 127 -12.39 -12.22 0.62
C ASP A 127 -11.07 -12.03 1.39
N ASN A 128 -9.93 -12.35 0.78
CA ASN A 128 -8.60 -12.14 1.36
C ASN A 128 -8.03 -10.73 1.13
N GLN A 129 -8.86 -9.72 0.86
CA GLN A 129 -8.43 -8.35 0.58
C GLN A 129 -9.04 -7.35 1.56
N LEU A 130 -8.26 -6.29 1.84
CA LEU A 130 -8.69 -5.13 2.61
C LEU A 130 -8.38 -3.85 1.85
N PHE A 131 -9.40 -3.03 1.65
CA PHE A 131 -9.30 -1.69 1.10
C PHE A 131 -9.45 -0.66 2.20
N LEU A 132 -8.62 0.37 2.20
CA LEU A 132 -8.64 1.46 3.19
C LEU A 132 -8.49 2.81 2.49
N ALA A 133 -9.18 3.83 3.00
CA ALA A 133 -9.04 5.21 2.55
C ALA A 133 -9.17 6.19 3.73
N THR A 134 -8.26 7.14 3.84
CA THR A 134 -8.26 8.17 4.88
C THR A 134 -7.83 9.53 4.32
N GLY A 135 -8.18 10.62 5.00
CA GLY A 135 -7.72 11.96 4.69
C GLY A 135 -8.86 12.95 4.51
N ASP A 136 -8.64 13.95 3.66
CA ASP A 136 -9.63 14.93 3.26
C ASP A 136 -10.87 14.24 2.69
N GLN A 137 -12.04 14.77 2.99
CA GLN A 137 -13.30 14.11 2.62
C GLN A 137 -13.42 13.88 1.11
N SER A 138 -13.15 14.90 0.29
CA SER A 138 -13.23 14.76 -1.17
C SER A 138 -12.26 13.71 -1.73
N TRP A 139 -11.03 13.66 -1.19
CA TRP A 139 -10.03 12.69 -1.60
C TRP A 139 -10.43 11.27 -1.16
N ARG A 140 -10.84 11.10 0.10
CA ARG A 140 -11.29 9.82 0.64
C ARG A 140 -12.52 9.30 -0.09
N ASP A 141 -13.49 10.16 -0.39
CA ASP A 141 -14.71 9.80 -1.10
C ASP A 141 -14.40 9.35 -2.55
N ALA A 142 -13.45 10.00 -3.23
CA ALA A 142 -13.00 9.59 -4.56
C ALA A 142 -12.33 8.21 -4.55
N VAL A 143 -11.42 7.95 -3.60
CA VAL A 143 -10.76 6.64 -3.45
C VAL A 143 -11.75 5.55 -3.07
N THR A 144 -12.65 5.85 -2.13
CA THR A 144 -13.73 4.96 -1.72
C THR A 144 -14.63 4.61 -2.91
N GLY A 145 -15.04 5.62 -3.68
CA GLY A 145 -15.83 5.45 -4.89
C GLY A 145 -15.19 4.47 -5.85
N ALA A 146 -13.90 4.67 -6.18
CA ALA A 146 -13.16 3.79 -7.07
C ALA A 146 -13.05 2.34 -6.56
N TYR A 147 -12.82 2.14 -5.26
CA TYR A 147 -12.78 0.79 -4.68
C TYR A 147 -14.15 0.09 -4.73
N VAL A 148 -15.23 0.81 -4.43
CA VAL A 148 -16.60 0.27 -4.44
C VAL A 148 -17.07 0.00 -5.87
N SER A 149 -16.83 0.92 -6.81
CA SER A 149 -17.24 0.78 -8.21
C SER A 149 -16.36 -0.17 -9.02
N ARG A 150 -15.19 -0.58 -8.47
CA ARG A 150 -14.15 -1.34 -9.16
C ARG A 150 -13.62 -0.61 -10.40
N GLU A 151 -13.70 0.71 -10.41
CA GLU A 151 -13.07 1.57 -11.42
C GLU A 151 -11.61 1.80 -11.06
N LEU A 152 -10.83 0.72 -11.21
CA LEU A 152 -9.40 0.69 -10.95
C LEU A 152 -8.67 0.49 -12.27
N GLU A 153 -7.50 1.10 -12.39
CA GLU A 153 -6.66 0.94 -13.57
C GLU A 153 -5.21 0.67 -13.20
N SER A 154 -4.44 0.11 -14.14
CA SER A 154 -2.99 0.01 -13.96
C SER A 154 -2.40 1.39 -13.65
N VAL A 155 -1.37 1.45 -12.81
CA VAL A 155 -0.61 2.69 -12.54
C VAL A 155 -0.14 3.36 -13.83
N LYS A 156 0.20 2.58 -14.85
CA LYS A 156 0.62 3.09 -16.16
C LYS A 156 -0.44 3.97 -16.82
N THR A 157 -1.71 3.64 -16.66
CA THR A 157 -2.84 4.40 -17.22
C THR A 157 -3.31 5.50 -16.27
N ALA A 158 -3.51 5.17 -14.99
CA ALA A 158 -3.99 6.10 -13.98
C ALA A 158 -2.98 7.23 -13.68
N SER A 159 -1.67 6.95 -13.77
CA SER A 159 -0.62 7.91 -13.46
C SER A 159 0.64 7.71 -14.31
N PRO A 160 0.62 8.13 -15.60
CA PRO A 160 1.74 7.93 -16.52
C PRO A 160 3.07 8.57 -16.04
N SER A 161 3.00 9.67 -15.30
CA SER A 161 4.18 10.32 -14.71
C SER A 161 4.82 9.46 -13.63
N THR A 162 4.02 8.97 -12.69
CA THR A 162 4.44 8.02 -11.64
C THR A 162 5.04 6.76 -12.27
N TRP A 163 4.37 6.21 -13.29
CA TRP A 163 4.86 5.06 -14.04
C TRP A 163 6.23 5.33 -14.67
N ASN A 164 6.41 6.47 -15.32
CA ASN A 164 7.68 6.84 -15.91
C ASN A 164 8.80 6.93 -14.87
N LEU A 165 8.53 7.43 -13.67
CA LEU A 165 9.53 7.46 -12.60
C LEU A 165 9.91 6.04 -12.16
N LEU A 166 8.92 5.17 -11.96
CA LEU A 166 9.12 3.78 -11.55
C LEU A 166 9.88 2.97 -12.61
N SER A 167 9.48 3.09 -13.88
CA SER A 167 10.06 2.31 -14.97
C SER A 167 11.51 2.70 -15.26
N ASN A 168 11.90 3.94 -14.94
CA ASN A 168 13.25 4.47 -15.17
C ASN A 168 14.24 4.20 -14.02
N LEU A 169 13.84 3.45 -12.98
CA LEU A 169 14.76 3.05 -11.91
C LEU A 169 15.94 2.20 -12.46
N PRO A 170 17.10 2.17 -11.77
CA PRO A 170 18.28 1.43 -12.23
C PRO A 170 18.01 -0.07 -12.46
N LYS A 171 18.57 -0.62 -13.55
CA LYS A 171 18.31 -2.00 -14.00
C LYS A 171 18.84 -3.12 -13.10
N SER A 172 19.83 -2.82 -12.25
CA SER A 172 20.62 -3.84 -11.55
C SER A 172 20.46 -3.73 -10.03
N PRO A 173 19.26 -3.98 -9.49
CA PRO A 173 19.15 -4.16 -8.05
C PRO A 173 19.97 -5.39 -7.64
N PRO A 174 20.66 -5.37 -6.49
CA PRO A 174 21.50 -6.46 -6.02
C PRO A 174 20.71 -7.76 -5.72
N ALA A 175 19.38 -7.66 -5.67
CA ALA A 175 18.44 -8.76 -5.49
C ALA A 175 17.17 -8.53 -6.30
N LYS A 176 16.32 -9.55 -6.41
CA LYS A 176 14.98 -9.41 -7.02
C LYS A 176 14.19 -8.33 -6.25
N PRO A 177 13.64 -7.31 -6.92
CA PRO A 177 12.87 -6.26 -6.28
C PRO A 177 11.57 -6.86 -5.75
N VAL A 178 11.32 -6.61 -4.47
CA VAL A 178 10.08 -7.00 -3.79
C VAL A 178 9.15 -5.80 -3.56
N MET A 179 9.66 -4.61 -3.84
CA MET A 179 9.01 -3.34 -3.56
C MET A 179 9.49 -2.30 -4.56
N ALA A 180 8.60 -1.39 -4.93
CA ALA A 180 8.93 -0.21 -5.71
C ALA A 180 8.00 0.93 -5.31
N GLY A 181 8.49 2.15 -5.36
CA GLY A 181 7.70 3.29 -4.96
C GLY A 181 8.31 4.61 -5.36
N VAL A 182 7.47 5.62 -5.48
CA VAL A 182 7.84 7.00 -5.80
C VAL A 182 7.03 7.96 -4.95
N LEU A 183 7.64 9.11 -4.66
CA LEU A 183 7.05 10.27 -3.99
C LEU A 183 7.46 11.49 -4.82
N HIS A 184 6.52 12.38 -5.15
CA HIS A 184 6.75 13.54 -6.01
C HIS A 184 5.92 14.77 -5.66
#